data_AF-A0A7C1XY20-F1
#
_entry.id   AF-A0A7C1XY20-F1
#
_cell.length_a   1.000
_cell.length_b   1.000
_cell.length_c   1.000
_cell.angle_alpha   90.00
_cell.angle_beta   90.00
_cell.angle_gamma   90.00
#
_symmetry.space_group_name_H-M   'P 1'
#
loop_
_entity.id
_entity.type
_entity.pdbx_description
1 polymer ?
#
loop_
_entity_poly.entity_id
_entity_poly.type
_entity_poly.pdbx_seq_one_letter_code
_entity_poly.pdbx_strand_id
1 'polypeptide(L)' 'MPTSIVSPEAEQDLLDIWSYIAEDSPVNTDRFLDRLERKSLKLSEFTKIGINRPELASNLKSFPVD' A
#
# COMPACT_ATOMS: atom_id res chain seq x y z
N MET A 1 -9.91 10.15 13.10
CA MET A 1 -9.48 8.95 12.37
C MET A 1 -8.58 9.41 11.24
N PRO A 2 -7.34 8.94 11.14
CA PRO A 2 -6.48 9.33 10.04
C PRO A 2 -7.08 8.82 8.72
N THR A 3 -7.06 9.65 7.68
CA THR A 3 -7.65 9.36 6.37
C THR A 3 -6.56 9.27 5.32
N SER A 4 -6.56 8.20 4.54
CA SER A 4 -5.70 8.03 3.37
C SER A 4 -6.54 8.23 2.11
N ILE A 5 -6.01 8.98 1.13
CA ILE A 5 -6.60 9.09 -0.21
C ILE A 5 -5.81 8.16 -1.11
N VAL A 6 -6.52 7.31 -1.85
CA VAL A 6 -5.92 6.38 -2.83
C VAL A 6 -6.20 6.96 -4.22
N SER A 7 -5.19 6.97 -5.09
CA SER A 7 -5.40 7.38 -6.49
C SER A 7 -6.05 6.25 -7.28
N PRO A 8 -6.72 6.54 -8.40
CA PRO A 8 -7.31 5.50 -9.26
C PRO A 8 -6.29 4.44 -9.71
N GLU A 9 -5.05 4.85 -9.98
CA GLU A 9 -3.97 3.94 -10.38
C GLU A 9 -3.58 3.01 -9.23
N ALA A 10 -3.49 3.54 -8.00
CA ALA A 10 -3.20 2.72 -6.83
C ALA A 10 -4.35 1.76 -6.49
N GLU A 11 -5.62 2.14 -6.76
CA GLU A 11 -6.75 1.21 -6.65
C GLU A 11 -6.65 0.07 -7.67
N GLN A 12 -6.25 0.36 -8.91
CA GLN A 12 -6.01 -0.66 -9.92
C GLN A 12 -4.85 -1.59 -9.53
N ASP A 13 -3.75 -1.05 -8.99
CA ASP A 13 -2.63 -1.86 -8.50
C ASP A 13 -3.09 -2.86 -7.42
N LEU A 14 -4.00 -2.45 -6.52
CA LEU A 14 -4.56 -3.35 -5.51
C LEU A 14 -5.40 -4.48 -6.14
N LEU A 15 -6.17 -4.19 -7.19
CA LEU A 15 -6.95 -5.19 -7.93
C LEU A 15 -6.05 -6.17 -8.69
N ASP A 16 -4.97 -5.68 -9.29
CA ASP A 16 -4.02 -6.51 -10.04
C ASP A 16 -3.26 -7.44 -9.09
N ILE A 17 -2.79 -6.93 -7.95
CA ILE A 17 -2.21 -7.74 -6.86
C ILE A 17 -3.21 -8.77 -6.37
N TRP A 18 -4.47 -8.36 -6.14
CA TRP A 18 -5.50 -9.28 -5.66
C TRP A 18 -5.70 -10.43 -6.64
N SER A 19 -5.86 -10.11 -7.92
CA SER A 19 -6.10 -11.08 -8.99
C SER A 19 -4.94 -12.06 -9.11
N TYR A 20 -3.70 -11.57 -9.07
CA TYR A 20 -2.50 -12.40 -9.15
C TYR A 20 -2.38 -13.41 -8.01
N ILE A 21 -2.61 -13.00 -6.76
CA ILE A 21 -2.49 -13.92 -5.61
C ILE A 21 -3.70 -14.87 -5.53
N ALA A 22 -4.88 -14.40 -5.92
CA ALA A 22 -6.13 -15.18 -5.84
C ALA A 22 -6.11 -16.41 -6.75
N GLU A 23 -5.30 -16.41 -7.81
CA GLU A 23 -5.06 -17.59 -8.66
C GLU A 23 -4.49 -18.79 -7.87
N ASP A 24 -3.66 -18.53 -6.85
CA ASP A 24 -3.05 -19.57 -6.01
C ASP A 24 -3.80 -19.75 -4.67
N SER A 25 -4.14 -18.64 -3.99
CA SER A 25 -4.81 -18.70 -2.70
C SER A 25 -5.61 -17.44 -2.37
N PRO A 26 -6.96 -17.47 -2.53
CA PRO A 26 -7.84 -16.36 -2.18
C PRO A 26 -7.70 -15.89 -0.73
N VAL A 27 -7.48 -16.82 0.21
CA VAL A 27 -7.29 -16.49 1.64
C VAL A 27 -6.01 -15.70 1.88
N ASN A 28 -4.93 -16.01 1.15
CA ASN A 28 -3.69 -15.24 1.25
C ASN A 28 -3.84 -13.86 0.63
N THR A 29 -4.70 -13.70 -0.38
CA THR A 29 -5.01 -12.42 -0.99
C THR A 29 -5.61 -11.44 0.02
N ASP A 30 -6.65 -11.84 0.74
CA ASP A 30 -7.28 -11.00 1.77
C ASP A 30 -6.27 -10.61 2.85
N ARG A 31 -5.47 -11.57 3.33
CA ARG A 31 -4.41 -11.33 4.32
C ARG A 31 -3.37 -10.35 3.81
N PHE A 32 -3.05 -10.36 2.52
CA PHE A 32 -2.07 -9.45 1.94
C PHE A 32 -2.63 -8.02 1.83
N LEU A 33 -3.87 -7.87 1.36
CA LEU A 33 -4.54 -6.57 1.31
C LEU A 33 -4.70 -5.95 2.71
N ASP A 34 -5.04 -6.75 3.72
CA ASP A 34 -5.08 -6.30 5.12
C ASP A 34 -3.73 -5.74 5.59
N ARG A 35 -2.60 -6.30 5.12
CA ARG A 35 -1.27 -5.80 5.48
C ARG A 35 -1.01 -4.45 4.83
N LEU A 36 -1.36 -4.29 3.56
CA LEU A 36 -1.28 -3.02 2.85
C LEU A 36 -2.11 -1.92 3.55
N GLU A 37 -3.36 -2.23 3.89
CA GLU A 37 -4.24 -1.30 4.61
C GLU A 37 -3.64 -0.88 5.96
N ARG A 38 -3.16 -1.84 6.77
CA ARG A 38 -2.51 -1.53 8.06
C ARG A 38 -1.29 -0.63 7.89
N LYS A 39 -0.47 -0.81 6.86
CA LYS A 39 0.67 0.08 6.60
C LYS A 39 0.19 1.48 6.16
N SER A 40 -0.84 1.56 5.33
CA SER A 40 -1.45 2.84 4.90
C SER A 40 -1.99 3.64 6.09
N LEU A 41 -2.72 2.98 7.00
CA LEU A 41 -3.22 3.59 8.23
C LEU A 41 -2.07 4.07 9.15
N LYS A 42 -1.00 3.28 9.25
CA LYS A 42 0.19 3.68 10.02
C LYS A 42 0.88 4.90 9.41
N LEU A 43 0.93 4.99 8.08
CA LEU A 43 1.50 6.15 7.37
C LEU A 43 0.65 7.40 7.55
N SER A 44 -0.69 7.27 7.56
CA SER A 44 -1.57 8.42 7.78
C SER A 44 -1.51 8.92 9.22
N GLU A 45 -1.22 8.05 10.20
CA GLU A 45 -0.93 8.45 11.58
C GLU A 45 0.48 9.05 11.74
N PHE A 46 1.50 8.44 11.14
CA PHE A 46 2.90 8.85 11.27
C PHE A 46 3.53 9.23 9.92
N THR A 47 3.10 10.35 9.33
CA THR A 47 3.45 10.78 7.96
C THR A 47 4.95 10.88 7.62
N LYS A 48 5.84 10.91 8.62
CA LYS A 48 7.29 11.02 8.44
C LYS A 48 8.04 9.69 8.41
N ILE A 49 7.41 8.54 8.70
CA ILE A 49 8.11 7.24 8.82
C ILE A 49 8.53 6.62 7.49
N GLY A 50 8.02 7.14 6.36
CA GLY A 50 8.44 6.73 5.03
C GLY A 50 9.83 7.25 4.66
N ILE A 51 10.60 6.43 3.97
CA ILE A 51 11.94 6.77 3.46
C ILE A 51 11.78 7.68 2.25
N ASN A 52 12.43 8.84 2.25
CA ASN A 52 12.43 9.74 1.09
C ASN A 52 13.09 9.06 -0.12
N ARG A 53 12.50 9.26 -1.30
CA ARG A 53 12.95 8.69 -2.57
C ARG A 53 13.29 9.78 -3.61
N PRO A 54 14.24 10.70 -3.30
CA PRO A 54 14.59 11.78 -4.22
C PRO A 54 15.16 11.28 -5.55
N GLU A 55 15.66 10.04 -5.59
CA GLU A 55 16.12 9.36 -6.80
C GLU A 55 14.99 9.01 -7.78
N LEU A 56 13.74 8.97 -7.31
CA LEU A 56 12.56 8.67 -8.13
C LEU A 56 11.74 9.92 -8.41
N ALA A 57 11.46 10.73 -7.40
CA ALA A 57 10.72 11.98 -7.53
C ALA A 57 10.85 12.89 -6.30
N SER A 58 10.66 14.20 -6.51
CA SER A 58 10.55 15.18 -5.43
C SER A 58 9.36 14.87 -4.52
N ASN A 59 9.57 14.93 -3.21
CA ASN A 59 8.57 14.67 -2.16
C ASN A 59 7.97 13.24 -2.14
N LEU A 60 8.56 12.29 -2.87
CA LEU A 60 8.13 10.90 -2.81
C LEU A 60 8.72 10.19 -1.59
N LYS A 61 7.92 9.33 -0.97
CA LYS A 61 8.34 8.42 0.09
C LYS A 61 7.94 7.00 -0.24
N SER A 62 8.76 6.03 0.18
CA SER A 62 8.39 4.61 0.15
C SER A 62 8.24 4.06 1.56
N PHE A 63 7.39 3.05 1.71
CA PHE A 63 7.29 2.27 2.93
C PHE A 63 7.08 0.79 2.58
N PRO A 64 7.92 -0.13 3.09
CA PRO A 64 7.80 -1.54 2.74
C PRO A 64 6.58 -2.19 3.42
N VAL A 65 5.96 -3.13 2.71
CA VAL A 65 4.99 -4.07 3.25
C VAL A 65 5.65 -5.43 3.25
N ASP A 66 5.69 -6.04 4.43
CA ASP A 66 6.28 -7.36 4.64
C ASP A 66 5.42 -8.42 3.96
#